data_AF-A0A853FUI1-F1
#
_entry.id   AF-A0A853FUI1-F1
#
_cell.length_a   1.000
_cell.length_b   1.000
_cell.length_c   1.000
_cell.angle_alpha   90.00
_cell.angle_beta   90.00
_cell.angle_gamma   90.00
#
_symmetry.space_group_name_H-M   'P 1'
#
loop_
_entity.id
_entity.type
_entity.pdbx_description
1 polymer ?
#
loop_
_entity_poly.entity_id
_entity_poly.type
_entity_poly.pdbx_seq_one_letter_code
_entity_poly.pdbx_strand_id
1 'polypeptide(L)'
;MMPYDHARKDIIKALRFVEPVSSFRSAFTYQNAFHLVFEDIVARLAGTESWEAFLRAELLDPLGMSSSSYDAQSMDIGTSVALEPWSGDVFIANAELPAHGAGPIADGAFPDASTPRV
;
A
#
# COMPACT_ATOMS: atom_id res chain seq x y z
N MET A 1 -4.98 -4.14 4.20
CA MET A 1 -4.31 -3.83 5.48
C MET A 1 -3.21 -4.87 5.68
N MET A 2 -1.92 -4.50 5.55
CA MET A 2 -0.85 -5.43 5.88
C MET A 2 -0.79 -5.61 7.41
N PRO A 3 -0.59 -6.83 7.95
CA PRO A 3 -0.78 -7.18 9.37
C PRO A 3 0.31 -6.67 10.33
N TYR A 4 1.04 -5.62 9.96
CA TYR A 4 2.10 -5.04 10.79
C TYR A 4 1.79 -3.58 11.09
N ASP A 5 1.56 -3.28 12.37
CA ASP A 5 1.55 -1.91 12.90
C ASP A 5 2.99 -1.37 12.96
N HIS A 6 3.60 -1.20 11.80
CA HIS A 6 4.80 -0.40 11.68
C HIS A 6 4.35 1.01 11.34
N ALA A 7 4.42 1.90 12.32
CA ALA A 7 4.23 3.32 12.08
C ALA A 7 5.16 3.72 10.91
N ARG A 8 4.68 4.53 9.97
CA ARG A 8 5.44 5.05 8.80
C ARG A 8 6.89 5.44 9.15
N LYS A 9 7.09 6.01 10.35
CA LYS A 9 8.39 6.39 10.91
C LYS A 9 9.36 5.23 11.09
N ASP A 10 8.89 4.04 11.45
CA ASP A 10 9.74 2.87 11.67
C ASP A 10 10.22 2.27 10.34
N ILE A 11 9.37 2.29 9.31
CA ILE A 11 9.78 1.93 7.95
C ILE A 11 10.86 2.91 7.46
N ILE A 12 10.66 4.22 7.65
CA ILE A 12 11.66 5.25 7.29
C ILE A 12 12.98 5.03 8.06
N LYS A 13 12.94 4.68 9.35
CA LYS A 13 14.15 4.36 10.12
C LYS A 13 14.86 3.13 9.57
N ALA A 14 14.12 2.10 9.18
CA ALA A 14 14.66 0.86 8.65
C ALA A 14 15.42 1.06 7.33
N LEU A 15 15.05 2.06 6.51
CA LEU A 15 15.76 2.39 5.27
C LEU A 15 17.25 2.70 5.46
N ARG A 16 17.68 3.11 6.67
CA ARG A 16 19.10 3.34 6.99
C ARG A 16 19.97 2.09 6.94
N PHE A 17 19.36 0.91 7.03
CA PHE A 17 20.06 -0.37 7.01
C PHE A 17 20.07 -1.03 5.61
N VAL A 18 19.41 -0.41 4.63
CA VAL A 18 19.39 -0.91 3.25
C VAL A 18 20.71 -0.56 2.56
N GLU A 19 21.39 -1.57 2.03
CA GLU A 19 22.63 -1.37 1.25
C GLU A 19 22.30 -0.81 -0.15
N PRO A 20 22.92 0.33 -0.56
CA PRO A 20 22.74 0.86 -1.90
C PRO A 20 23.37 -0.04 -2.96
N VAL A 21 22.58 -0.50 -3.94
CA VAL A 21 23.06 -1.32 -5.07
C VAL A 21 23.72 -0.51 -6.19
N SER A 22 23.67 0.82 -6.12
CA SER A 22 24.27 1.74 -7.10
C SER A 22 24.61 3.08 -6.45
N SER A 23 25.44 3.89 -7.11
CA SER A 23 25.73 5.24 -6.63
C SER A 23 24.56 6.19 -6.93
N PHE A 24 24.53 7.35 -6.27
CA PHE A 24 23.43 8.28 -6.38
C PHE A 24 23.18 8.69 -7.84
N ARG A 25 21.97 8.41 -8.34
CA ARG A 25 21.50 8.70 -9.71
C ARG A 25 22.33 8.05 -10.83
N SER A 26 23.13 7.02 -10.56
CA SER A 26 23.89 6.33 -11.61
C SER A 26 23.06 5.29 -12.37
N ALA A 27 21.97 4.80 -11.78
CA ALA A 27 21.10 3.79 -12.36
C ALA A 27 19.63 4.07 -12.01
N PHE A 28 18.73 3.64 -12.89
CA PHE A 28 17.29 3.67 -12.64
C PHE A 28 16.85 2.38 -11.93
N THR A 29 16.07 2.51 -10.86
CA THR A 29 15.42 1.39 -10.19
C THR A 29 14.04 1.83 -9.68
N TYR A 30 13.05 0.95 -9.83
CA TYR A 30 11.71 1.20 -9.31
C TYR A 30 11.66 0.86 -7.83
N GLN A 31 11.23 1.82 -6.99
CA GLN A 31 11.20 1.66 -5.54
C GLN A 31 9.94 2.30 -4.97
N ASN A 32 9.13 1.52 -4.25
CA ASN A 32 7.93 2.03 -3.58
C ASN A 32 8.26 2.70 -2.24
N ALA A 33 9.22 2.16 -1.49
CA ALA A 33 9.44 2.53 -0.09
C ALA A 33 9.88 3.99 0.11
N PHE A 34 10.56 4.60 -0.87
CA PHE A 34 11.00 5.99 -0.78
C PHE A 34 9.85 7.00 -0.82
N HIS A 35 8.66 6.63 -1.31
CA HIS A 35 7.49 7.51 -1.27
C HIS A 35 7.11 7.89 0.17
N LEU A 36 7.31 7.01 1.15
CA LEU A 36 7.07 7.30 2.56
C LEU A 36 7.94 8.43 3.10
N VAL A 37 9.19 8.55 2.59
CA VAL A 37 10.09 9.65 2.97
C VAL A 37 9.60 10.96 2.37
N PHE A 38 9.13 10.94 1.12
CA PHE A 38 8.56 12.12 0.48
C PHE A 38 7.29 12.61 1.18
N GLU A 39 6.39 11.71 1.56
CA GLU A 39 5.19 12.01 2.35
C GLU A 39 5.53 12.78 3.64
N ASP A 40 6.51 12.29 4.40
CA ASP A 40 6.97 12.91 5.65
C ASP A 40 7.64 14.28 5.42
N ILE A 41 8.40 14.45 4.33
CA ILE A 41 8.98 15.74 3.96
C ILE A 41 7.89 16.74 3.62
N VAL A 42 6.91 16.35 2.80
CA VAL A 42 5.85 17.27 2.35
C VAL A 42 4.98 17.71 3.53
N ALA A 43 4.54 16.79 4.39
CA ALA A 43 3.73 17.15 5.56
C ALA A 43 4.45 18.17 6.46
N ARG A 44 5.76 17.97 6.69
CA ARG A 44 6.58 18.89 7.49
C ARG A 44 6.74 20.26 6.85
N LEU A 45 7.00 20.31 5.54
CA LEU A 45 7.18 21.58 4.82
C LEU A 45 5.87 22.36 4.66
N ALA A 46 4.75 21.66 4.51
CA ALA A 46 3.42 22.25 4.44
C ALA A 46 2.86 22.66 5.82
N GLY A 47 3.47 22.19 6.91
CA GLY A 47 2.99 22.45 8.27
C GLY A 47 1.70 21.71 8.61
N THR A 48 1.42 20.60 7.94
CA THR A 48 0.23 19.76 8.17
C THR A 48 0.55 18.63 9.16
N GLU A 49 -0.49 18.13 9.83
CA GLU A 49 -0.36 17.02 10.78
C GLU A 49 0.03 15.69 10.11
N SER A 50 -0.34 15.51 8.84
CA SER A 50 -0.10 14.31 8.06
C SER A 50 -0.02 14.61 6.56
N TRP A 51 0.46 13.61 5.80
CA TRP A 51 0.43 13.64 4.34
C TRP A 51 -1.01 13.61 3.83
N GLU A 52 -1.87 12.83 4.46
CA GLU A 52 -3.28 12.68 4.13
C GLU A 52 -4.04 14.01 4.28
N ALA A 53 -3.73 14.79 5.32
CA ALA A 53 -4.30 16.12 5.52
C ALA A 53 -3.86 17.10 4.42
N PHE A 54 -2.58 17.07 4.04
CA PHE A 54 -2.06 17.85 2.92
C PHE A 54 -2.74 17.45 1.60
N LEU A 55 -2.79 16.15 1.31
CA LEU A 55 -3.38 15.61 0.09
C LEU A 55 -4.84 16.03 -0.06
N ARG A 56 -5.62 15.98 1.03
CA ARG A 56 -7.01 16.45 1.04
C ARG A 56 -7.09 17.94 0.69
N ALA A 57 -6.38 18.77 1.46
CA ALA A 57 -6.50 20.23 1.37
C ALA A 57 -5.97 20.82 0.06
N GLU A 58 -4.86 20.28 -0.46
CA GLU A 58 -4.13 20.88 -1.58
C GLU A 58 -4.41 20.22 -2.93
N LEU A 59 -4.99 19.01 -2.95
CA LEU A 59 -5.25 18.27 -4.19
C LEU A 59 -6.71 17.83 -4.33
N LEU A 60 -7.23 17.06 -3.37
CA LEU A 60 -8.54 16.41 -3.55
C LEU A 60 -9.70 17.40 -3.46
N ASP A 61 -9.70 18.26 -2.44
CA ASP A 61 -10.77 19.24 -2.25
C ASP A 61 -10.81 20.29 -3.37
N PRO A 62 -9.68 20.91 -3.80
CA PRO A 62 -9.69 21.87 -4.90
C PRO A 62 -10.14 21.30 -6.24
N LEU A 63 -9.94 19.99 -6.45
CA LEU A 63 -10.34 19.28 -7.67
C LEU A 63 -11.73 18.65 -7.57
N GLY A 64 -12.41 18.76 -6.43
CA GLY A 64 -13.73 18.16 -6.20
C GLY A 64 -13.72 16.62 -6.20
N MET A 65 -12.59 16.00 -5.85
CA MET A 65 -12.39 14.54 -5.86
C MET A 65 -12.95 13.86 -4.61
N SER A 66 -14.22 14.11 -4.28
CA SER A 66 -14.87 13.61 -3.06
C SER A 66 -15.08 12.10 -2.99
N SER A 67 -14.94 11.39 -4.11
CA SER A 67 -15.02 9.93 -4.20
C SER A 67 -13.66 9.23 -4.19
N SER A 68 -12.57 9.94 -3.88
CA SER A 68 -11.23 9.38 -3.74
C SER A 68 -10.89 9.09 -2.28
N SER A 69 -10.35 7.90 -2.01
CA SER A 69 -9.94 7.44 -0.69
C SER A 69 -8.42 7.24 -0.64
N TYR A 70 -7.79 7.49 0.51
CA TYR A 70 -6.33 7.41 0.70
C TYR A 70 -5.91 6.70 1.99
N ASP A 71 -6.87 6.29 2.79
CA ASP A 71 -6.69 5.38 3.92
C ASP A 71 -7.88 4.40 3.97
N ALA A 72 -7.72 3.30 4.70
CA ALA A 72 -8.77 2.27 4.77
C ALA A 72 -10.07 2.76 5.43
N GLN A 73 -10.01 3.79 6.28
CA GLN A 73 -11.19 4.33 6.98
C GLN A 73 -11.99 5.28 6.08
N SER A 74 -11.34 5.89 5.09
CA SER A 74 -11.92 6.79 4.10
C SER A 74 -12.60 6.04 2.94
N MET A 75 -12.55 4.71 2.92
CA MET A 75 -13.16 3.87 1.88
C MET A 75 -14.61 3.54 2.22
N ASP A 76 -15.54 3.78 1.29
CA ASP A 76 -16.94 3.34 1.39
C ASP A 76 -17.07 1.86 0.96
N ILE A 77 -16.53 0.99 1.81
CA ILE A 77 -16.51 -0.46 1.59
C ILE A 77 -17.94 -0.99 1.68
N GLY A 78 -18.44 -1.56 0.58
CA GLY A 78 -19.77 -2.17 0.49
C GLY A 78 -20.73 -1.49 -0.49
N THR A 79 -20.45 -0.25 -0.91
CA THR A 79 -21.25 0.46 -1.92
C THR A 79 -20.48 0.69 -3.22
N SER A 80 -19.24 1.16 -3.13
CA SER A 80 -18.52 1.79 -4.24
C SER A 80 -17.09 1.30 -4.41
N VAL A 81 -16.64 0.38 -3.55
CA VAL A 81 -15.34 -0.29 -3.64
C VAL A 81 -15.53 -1.70 -4.20
N ALA A 82 -14.93 -1.97 -5.37
CA ALA A 82 -14.89 -3.33 -5.91
C ALA A 82 -13.98 -4.22 -5.05
N LEU A 83 -14.48 -5.39 -4.65
CA LEU A 83 -13.71 -6.39 -3.92
C LEU A 83 -13.02 -7.33 -4.93
N GLU A 84 -11.76 -7.68 -4.67
CA GLU A 84 -11.03 -8.60 -5.54
C GLU A 84 -11.50 -10.06 -5.36
N PRO A 85 -11.71 -10.85 -6.44
CA PRO A 85 -12.26 -12.20 -6.33
C PRO A 85 -11.28 -13.29 -5.84
N TRP A 86 -9.97 -13.01 -5.77
CA TRP A 86 -8.93 -14.00 -5.48
C TRP A 86 -8.37 -13.96 -4.05
N SER A 87 -8.87 -13.06 -3.21
CA SER A 87 -8.52 -13.03 -1.80
C SER A 87 -9.23 -14.15 -1.03
N GLY A 88 -8.80 -15.39 -1.29
CA GLY A 88 -8.97 -16.47 -0.33
C GLY A 88 -8.33 -16.04 1.00
N ASP A 89 -9.12 -16.03 2.06
CA ASP A 89 -8.73 -15.84 3.46
C ASP A 89 -8.11 -14.49 3.86
N VAL A 90 -8.22 -13.41 3.07
CA VAL A 90 -8.02 -12.07 3.61
C VAL A 90 -9.30 -11.63 4.31
N PHE A 91 -9.40 -11.98 5.59
CA PHE A 91 -10.36 -11.37 6.50
C PHE A 91 -10.12 -9.84 6.47
N ILE A 92 -11.01 -9.10 5.82
CA ILE A 92 -11.26 -7.70 6.19
C ILE A 92 -11.77 -7.79 7.62
N ALA A 93 -10.89 -7.56 8.59
CA ALA A 93 -11.27 -7.46 9.99
C ALA A 93 -12.37 -6.38 10.09
N ASN A 94 -13.59 -6.82 10.43
CA ASN A 94 -14.83 -6.05 10.63
C ASN A 94 -15.95 -6.18 9.59
N ALA A 95 -16.04 -7.29 8.86
CA ALA A 95 -17.36 -7.74 8.39
C ALA A 95 -17.46 -9.26 8.52
N GLU A 96 -18.25 -9.73 9.48
CA GLU A 96 -18.69 -11.13 9.47
C GLU A 96 -19.52 -11.37 8.21
N LEU A 97 -18.93 -12.05 7.22
CA LEU A 97 -19.63 -12.50 6.02
C LEU A 97 -19.98 -13.99 6.17
N PRO A 98 -21.21 -14.42 5.82
CA PRO A 98 -21.64 -15.80 5.97
C PRO A 98 -20.86 -16.72 5.02
N ALA A 99 -20.32 -17.80 5.58
CA ALA A 99 -19.48 -18.75 4.89
C ALA A 99 -20.21 -19.46 3.74
N HIS A 100 -19.68 -19.36 2.52
CA HIS A 100 -19.95 -20.30 1.44
C HIS A 100 -18.65 -21.03 1.10
N GLY A 101 -18.62 -22.33 1.40
CA GLY A 101 -17.42 -23.16 1.36
C GLY A 101 -16.86 -23.36 -0.05
N ALA A 102 -15.53 -23.34 -0.13
CA ALA A 102 -14.77 -23.79 -1.29
C ALA A 102 -13.97 -25.06 -0.91
N GLY A 103 -14.04 -26.09 -1.76
CA GLY A 103 -13.29 -27.35 -1.61
C GLY A 103 -11.78 -27.19 -1.87
N PRO A 104 -10.99 -28.27 -1.69
CA PRO A 104 -9.53 -28.17 -1.64
C PRO A 104 -8.90 -27.95 -3.03
N ILE A 105 -7.85 -27.13 -3.08
CA ILE A 105 -7.04 -26.85 -4.27
C ILE A 105 -5.85 -27.83 -4.28
N ALA A 106 -5.56 -28.44 -5.44
CA ALA A 106 -4.47 -29.40 -5.61
C ALA A 106 -3.08 -28.73 -5.63
N ASP A 107 -2.12 -29.35 -4.94
CA ASP A 107 -0.70 -28.95 -4.90
C ASP A 107 -0.06 -29.02 -6.30
N GLY A 108 0.39 -27.89 -6.84
CA GLY A 108 1.17 -27.85 -8.08
C GLY A 108 1.21 -26.53 -8.86
N ALA A 109 0.59 -25.45 -8.38
CA ALA A 109 0.37 -24.24 -9.18
C ALA A 109 1.47 -23.16 -9.10
N PHE A 110 2.74 -23.50 -8.83
CA PHE A 110 3.84 -22.52 -8.92
C PHE A 110 5.04 -23.11 -9.68
N PRO A 111 5.45 -22.50 -10.82
CA PRO A 111 6.65 -22.93 -11.54
C PRO A 111 7.93 -22.46 -10.83
N ASP A 112 8.93 -23.34 -10.81
CA ASP A 112 10.29 -23.13 -10.27
C ASP A 112 11.01 -21.97 -10.96
N ALA A 113 11.63 -21.10 -10.16
CA ALA A 113 12.35 -19.89 -10.56
C ALA A 113 13.75 -20.13 -11.20
N SER A 114 14.11 -21.38 -11.53
CA SER A 114 15.46 -21.73 -12.00
C SER A 114 15.71 -21.67 -13.52
N THR A 115 14.73 -21.31 -14.35
CA THR A 115 14.93 -21.30 -15.82
C THR A 115 15.47 -19.95 -16.33
N PRO A 116 16.63 -19.88 -17.02
CA PRO A 116 17.12 -18.65 -17.62
C PRO A 116 16.30 -18.31 -18.86
N ARG A 117 15.89 -17.04 -19.00
CA ARG A 117 15.20 -16.53 -20.18
C ARG A 117 16.22 -16.24 -21.29
N VAL A 118 15.98 -16.78 -22.49
CA VAL A 118 16.70 -16.49 -23.74
C VAL A 118 16.28 -15.12 -24.26
#